data_AF-A0A2P4SHJ4-F1
#
_entry.id   AF-A0A2P4SHJ4-F1
#
_cell.length_a   1.000
_cell.length_b   1.000
_cell.length_c   1.000
_cell.angle_alpha   90.00
_cell.angle_beta   90.00
_cell.angle_gamma   90.00
#
_symmetry.space_group_name_H-M   'P 1'
#
loop_
_entity.id
_entity.type
_entity.pdbx_description
1 polymer ?
#
loop_
_entity_poly.entity_id
_entity_poly.type
_entity_poly.pdbx_seq_one_letter_code
_entity_poly.pdbx_strand_id
1 'polypeptide(L)'
;MSERLGKPTCLLVASAAAAGVSAQSFLQCFTLSSSAFNLQVATPGGKSIDFVDVNESNMRWIQDFRMKSYANPAKLESIDEPICAVGHGVAALCCATNEDKTWVFQEYSLTG
;
A
#
# COMPACT_ATOMS: atom_id res chain seq x y z
N MET A 1 -0.78 -25.86 24.27
CA MET A 1 -0.94 -24.39 24.24
C MET A 1 -0.82 -23.96 22.79
N SER A 2 -1.94 -23.63 22.14
CA SER A 2 -1.89 -23.03 20.81
C SER A 2 -1.52 -21.57 21.00
N GLU A 3 -0.28 -21.19 20.69
CA GLU A 3 0.09 -19.79 20.60
C GLU A 3 -0.90 -19.15 19.62
N ARG A 4 -1.67 -18.15 20.06
CA ARG A 4 -2.43 -17.34 19.12
C ARG A 4 -1.39 -16.62 18.26
N LEU A 5 -1.01 -17.20 17.13
CA LEU A 5 -0.19 -16.49 16.14
C LEU A 5 -0.89 -15.15 15.91
N GLY A 6 -0.23 -14.06 16.27
CA GLY A 6 -0.72 -12.72 15.98
C GLY A 6 -1.00 -12.57 14.50
N LYS A 7 -1.85 -11.62 14.11
CA LYS A 7 -2.13 -11.36 12.70
C LYS A 7 -0.80 -11.22 11.93
N PRO A 8 -0.59 -11.95 10.83
CA PRO A 8 0.61 -11.78 10.02
C PRO A 8 0.71 -10.34 9.50
N THR A 9 1.93 -9.87 9.26
CA THR A 9 2.16 -8.54 8.69
C THR A 9 1.93 -8.56 7.18
N CYS A 10 1.28 -7.53 6.64
CA CYS A 10 1.09 -7.34 5.21
C CYS A 10 1.50 -5.90 4.85
N LEU A 11 2.34 -5.78 3.82
CA LEU A 11 2.77 -4.49 3.30
C LEU A 11 1.79 -4.01 2.21
N LEU A 12 1.15 -2.88 2.43
CA LEU A 12 0.39 -2.16 1.40
C LEU A 12 1.28 -1.16 0.68
N VAL A 13 1.45 -1.34 -0.63
CA VAL A 13 2.19 -0.39 -1.47
C VAL A 13 1.22 0.60 -2.09
N ALA A 14 1.45 1.89 -1.81
CA ALA A 14 0.69 3.00 -2.36
C ALA A 14 1.56 3.83 -3.33
N SER A 15 0.89 4.44 -4.31
CA SER A 15 1.56 5.36 -5.23
C SER A 15 2.00 6.64 -4.51
N ALA A 16 3.15 7.18 -4.91
CA ALA A 16 3.59 8.53 -4.58
C ALA A 16 3.57 9.48 -5.79
N ALA A 17 2.83 9.10 -6.85
CA ALA A 17 2.69 9.92 -8.05
C ALA A 17 1.72 11.09 -7.81
N ALA A 18 1.91 12.18 -8.57
CA ALA A 18 1.04 13.37 -8.49
C ALA A 18 -0.43 13.11 -8.85
N ALA A 19 -0.71 12.03 -9.60
CA ALA A 19 -2.08 11.58 -9.87
C ALA A 19 -2.79 11.04 -8.62
N GLY A 20 -2.04 10.76 -7.55
CA GLY A 20 -2.55 10.33 -6.25
C GLY A 20 -3.11 8.91 -6.22
N VAL A 21 -3.72 8.59 -5.07
CA VAL A 21 -4.38 7.32 -4.78
C VAL A 21 -5.86 7.61 -4.54
N SER A 22 -6.76 6.91 -5.24
CA SER A 22 -8.20 7.13 -4.99
C SER A 22 -8.53 6.73 -3.54
N ALA A 23 -9.12 7.66 -2.80
CA ALA A 23 -9.49 7.46 -1.40
C ALA A 23 -10.39 6.25 -1.21
N GLN A 24 -11.36 6.05 -2.10
CA GLN A 24 -12.35 4.98 -1.97
C GLN A 24 -11.73 3.59 -2.15
N SER A 25 -10.93 3.40 -3.20
CA SER A 25 -10.23 2.13 -3.44
C SER A 25 -9.31 1.79 -2.27
N PHE A 26 -8.48 2.74 -1.82
CA PHE A 26 -7.57 2.51 -0.69
C PHE A 26 -8.33 2.16 0.60
N LEU A 27 -9.42 2.85 0.91
CA LEU A 27 -10.26 2.58 2.07
C LEU A 27 -10.80 1.15 2.08
N GLN A 28 -11.33 0.68 0.94
CA GLN A 28 -11.87 -0.67 0.83
C GLN A 28 -10.79 -1.72 1.05
N CYS A 29 -9.64 -1.53 0.39
CA CYS A 29 -8.54 -2.48 0.45
C CYS A 29 -7.89 -2.51 1.84
N PHE A 30 -7.67 -1.35 2.45
CA PHE A 30 -7.15 -1.24 3.80
C PHE A 30 -8.10 -1.91 4.81
N THR A 31 -9.41 -1.68 4.68
CA THR A 31 -10.41 -2.28 5.58
C THR A 31 -10.42 -3.81 5.46
N LEU A 32 -10.41 -4.34 4.24
CA LEU A 32 -10.34 -5.79 4.00
C LEU A 32 -9.05 -6.38 4.57
N SER A 33 -7.89 -5.79 4.26
CA SER A 33 -6.59 -6.32 4.68
C SER A 33 -6.37 -6.21 6.19
N SER A 34 -6.80 -5.11 6.84
CA SER A 34 -6.65 -4.93 8.29
C SER A 34 -7.47 -5.91 9.13
N SER A 35 -8.50 -6.53 8.53
CA SER A 35 -9.28 -7.59 9.19
C SER A 35 -8.46 -8.86 9.46
N ALA A 36 -7.49 -9.16 8.58
CA ALA A 36 -6.68 -10.38 8.62
C ALA A 36 -5.20 -10.13 8.95
N PHE A 37 -4.68 -8.93 8.67
CA PHE A 37 -3.25 -8.61 8.77
C PHE A 37 -2.98 -7.41 9.66
N ASN A 38 -1.77 -7.35 10.22
CA ASN A 38 -1.18 -6.10 10.69
C ASN A 38 -0.63 -5.36 9.47
N LEU A 39 -1.14 -4.17 9.17
CA LEU A 39 -0.75 -3.46 7.96
C LEU A 39 0.43 -2.53 8.21
N GLN A 40 1.40 -2.61 7.30
CA GLN A 40 2.39 -1.57 7.06
C GLN A 40 2.10 -0.93 5.71
N VAL A 41 2.52 0.32 5.54
CA VAL A 41 2.33 1.04 4.27
C VAL A 41 3.70 1.47 3.78
N ALA A 42 3.96 1.30 2.48
CA ALA A 42 5.14 1.81 1.83
C ALA A 42 4.78 2.60 0.57
N THR A 43 5.62 3.57 0.25
CA THR A 43 5.56 4.34 -0.99
C THR A 43 6.99 4.52 -1.52
N PRO A 44 7.16 4.80 -2.83
CA PRO A 44 8.47 5.15 -3.37
C PRO A 44 9.10 6.33 -2.61
N GLY A 45 10.31 6.12 -2.07
CA GLY A 45 11.03 7.10 -1.25
C GLY A 45 10.39 7.43 0.12
N GLY A 46 9.33 6.73 0.54
CA GLY A 46 8.63 6.97 1.81
C GLY A 46 7.82 8.26 1.84
N LYS A 47 7.42 8.76 0.67
CA LYS A 47 6.59 9.96 0.52
C LYS A 47 5.18 9.75 1.08
N SER A 48 4.58 10.80 1.62
CA SER A 48 3.17 10.76 2.05
C SER A 48 2.23 10.44 0.89
N ILE A 49 1.10 9.80 1.19
CA ILE A 49 0.07 9.47 0.20
C ILE A 49 -0.82 10.69 -0.05
N ASP A 50 -0.87 11.12 -1.30
CA ASP A 50 -1.83 12.10 -1.78
C ASP A 50 -3.11 11.38 -2.21
N PHE A 51 -4.20 11.60 -1.47
CA PHE A 51 -5.49 11.00 -1.79
C PHE A 51 -6.29 11.90 -2.73
N VAL A 52 -6.78 11.30 -3.81
CA VAL A 52 -7.75 11.93 -4.74
C VAL A 52 -9.16 11.38 -4.48
N ASP A 53 -10.17 12.07 -5.00
CA ASP A 53 -11.59 11.72 -4.83
C ASP A 53 -12.06 11.63 -3.37
N VAL A 54 -11.45 12.45 -2.50
CA VAL A 54 -11.92 12.63 -1.12
C VAL A 54 -13.24 13.39 -1.14
N ASN A 55 -14.28 12.80 -0.52
CA ASN A 55 -15.63 13.35 -0.46
C ASN A 55 -16.24 13.13 0.93
N GLU A 56 -17.46 13.60 1.15
CA GLU A 56 -18.14 13.52 2.46
C GLU A 56 -18.23 12.09 3.03
N SER A 57 -18.33 11.08 2.16
CA SER A 57 -18.49 9.68 2.58
C SER A 57 -17.19 9.06 3.11
N ASN A 58 -16.02 9.51 2.63
CA ASN A 58 -14.73 8.92 2.98
C ASN A 58 -13.80 9.87 3.77
N MET A 59 -14.11 11.17 3.83
CA MET A 59 -13.27 12.20 4.44
C MET A 59 -12.91 11.88 5.89
N ARG A 60 -13.89 11.47 6.69
CA ARG A 60 -13.66 11.12 8.11
C ARG A 60 -12.66 9.98 8.25
N TRP A 61 -12.82 8.92 7.47
CA TRP A 61 -11.92 7.78 7.52
C TRP A 61 -10.50 8.16 7.08
N ILE A 62 -10.35 9.01 6.05
CA ILE A 62 -9.04 9.48 5.59
C ILE A 62 -8.34 10.33 6.67
N GLN A 63 -9.08 11.19 7.36
CA GLN A 63 -8.56 11.95 8.51
C GLN A 63 -8.11 11.02 9.64
N ASP A 64 -8.93 10.03 9.98
CA ASP A 64 -8.62 9.04 11.01
C ASP A 64 -7.40 8.20 10.64
N PHE A 65 -7.29 7.76 9.38
CA PHE A 65 -6.15 7.03 8.84
C PHE A 65 -4.86 7.84 9.01
N ARG A 66 -4.85 9.12 8.62
CA ARG A 66 -3.67 10.00 8.67
C ARG A 66 -3.10 10.21 10.07
N MET A 67 -3.89 10.00 11.13
CA MET A 67 -3.40 10.10 12.52
C MET A 67 -2.69 8.83 13.02
N LYS A 68 -2.68 7.75 12.23
CA LYS A 68 -2.14 6.46 12.64
C LYS A 68 -0.68 6.33 12.21
N SER A 69 0.11 5.58 12.98
CA SER A 69 1.54 5.39 12.70
C SER A 69 1.80 4.78 11.31
N TYR A 70 0.94 3.86 10.87
CA TYR A 70 1.03 3.25 9.54
C TYR A 70 0.70 4.20 8.38
N ALA A 71 0.24 5.43 8.64
CA ALA A 71 0.05 6.43 7.60
C ALA A 71 1.33 7.17 7.23
N ASN A 72 2.42 6.97 7.99
CA ASN A 72 3.77 7.41 7.62
C ASN A 72 4.46 6.27 6.86
N PRO A 73 4.53 6.33 5.52
CA PRO A 73 4.95 5.16 4.75
C PRO A 73 6.45 4.90 4.90
N ALA A 74 6.82 3.63 4.93
CA ALA A 74 8.20 3.23 4.77
C ALA A 74 8.67 3.49 3.32
N LYS A 75 9.99 3.59 3.12
CA LYS A 75 10.57 3.62 1.78
C LYS A 75 10.43 2.24 1.17
N LEU A 76 9.73 2.12 0.06
CA LEU A 76 9.55 0.84 -0.63
C LEU A 76 10.89 0.16 -0.93
N GLU A 77 11.91 0.96 -1.26
CA GLU A 77 13.26 0.52 -1.60
C GLU A 77 14.03 -0.10 -0.42
N SER A 78 13.53 0.05 0.81
CA SER A 78 14.14 -0.54 2.01
C SER A 78 13.38 -1.74 2.57
N ILE A 79 12.37 -2.25 1.85
CA ILE A 79 11.51 -3.35 2.28
C ILE A 79 11.95 -4.66 1.62
N ASP A 80 12.21 -5.67 2.44
CA ASP A 80 12.56 -7.04 2.00
C ASP A 80 11.35 -8.01 2.17
N GLU A 81 10.24 -7.49 2.70
CA GLU A 81 9.00 -8.20 2.99
C GLU A 81 8.05 -8.39 1.77
N PRO A 82 7.16 -9.40 1.80
CA PRO A 82 6.19 -9.65 0.74
C PRO A 82 5.22 -8.47 0.51
N ILE A 83 5.04 -8.11 -0.75
CA ILE A 83 4.29 -6.93 -1.22
C ILE A 83 2.82 -7.28 -1.50
N CYS A 84 1.89 -6.48 -0.98
CA CYS A 84 0.50 -6.40 -1.43
C CYS A 84 0.23 -5.03 -2.06
N ALA A 85 0.08 -4.99 -3.38
CA ALA A 85 -0.30 -3.77 -4.10
C ALA A 85 -1.80 -3.81 -4.41
N VAL A 86 -2.50 -2.68 -4.29
CA VAL A 86 -3.95 -2.63 -4.54
C VAL A 86 -4.40 -1.42 -5.35
N GLY A 87 -5.35 -1.64 -6.27
CA GLY A 87 -5.83 -0.65 -7.23
C GLY A 87 -4.71 -0.18 -8.16
N HIS A 88 -4.68 1.12 -8.47
CA HIS A 88 -3.59 1.74 -9.23
C HIS A 88 -2.22 1.61 -8.53
N GLY A 89 -2.15 1.15 -7.28
CA GLY A 89 -0.90 0.82 -6.58
C GLY A 89 -0.08 -0.26 -7.29
N VAL A 90 -0.71 -1.14 -8.07
CA VAL A 90 -0.01 -2.10 -8.95
C VAL A 90 0.83 -1.38 -10.00
N ALA A 91 0.40 -0.21 -10.50
CA ALA A 91 1.17 0.58 -11.45
C ALA A 91 2.47 1.14 -10.85
N ALA A 92 2.54 1.31 -9.52
CA ALA A 92 3.79 1.70 -8.86
C ALA A 92 4.88 0.62 -9.01
N LEU A 93 4.49 -0.65 -9.15
CA LEU A 93 5.42 -1.75 -9.38
C LEU A 93 6.04 -1.67 -10.79
N CYS A 94 5.38 -1.07 -11.78
CA CYS A 94 5.88 -0.99 -13.16
C CYS A 94 7.24 -0.25 -13.28
N CYS A 95 7.58 0.61 -12.32
CA CYS A 95 8.85 1.33 -12.31
C CYS A 95 10.02 0.51 -11.74
N ALA A 96 9.75 -0.64 -11.13
CA ALA A 96 10.79 -1.49 -10.56
C ALA A 96 11.44 -2.32 -11.66
N THR A 97 12.60 -1.86 -12.16
CA THR A 97 13.40 -2.58 -13.16
C THR A 97 14.77 -2.95 -12.59
N ASN A 98 15.26 -4.13 -12.94
CA ASN A 98 16.63 -4.55 -12.71
C ASN A 98 17.62 -3.70 -13.54
N GLU A 99 18.92 -3.84 -13.28
CA GLU A 99 19.98 -3.12 -14.02
C GLU A 99 19.96 -3.40 -15.53
N ASP A 100 19.50 -4.60 -15.92
CA ASP A 100 19.30 -5.03 -17.30
C ASP A 100 17.99 -4.52 -17.93
N LYS A 101 17.26 -3.65 -17.21
CA LYS A 101 15.96 -3.08 -17.58
C LYS A 101 14.80 -4.08 -17.63
N THR A 102 14.99 -5.31 -17.14
CA THR A 102 13.88 -6.25 -16.97
C THR A 102 13.01 -5.83 -15.80
N TRP A 103 11.71 -6.09 -15.89
CA TRP A 103 10.79 -5.73 -14.83
C TRP A 103 10.92 -6.71 -13.65
N VAL A 104 11.12 -6.19 -12.44
CA VAL A 104 11.45 -6.97 -11.23
C VAL A 104 10.39 -8.03 -10.91
N PHE A 105 9.14 -7.79 -11.28
CA PHE A 105 8.03 -8.68 -10.95
C PHE A 105 7.52 -9.50 -12.15
N GLN A 106 8.33 -9.71 -13.19
CA GLN A 106 7.88 -10.42 -14.41
C GLN A 106 7.30 -11.82 -14.17
N GLU A 107 7.75 -12.51 -13.11
CA GLU A 107 7.30 -13.87 -12.75
C GLU A 107 6.13 -13.87 -11.74
N TYR A 108 5.62 -12.69 -11.37
CA TYR A 108 4.54 -12.54 -10.40
C TYR A 108 3.20 -12.34 -11.11
N SER A 109 2.15 -12.95 -10.58
CA SER A 109 0.79 -12.68 -11.03
C SER A 109 0.26 -11.40 -10.38
N LEU A 110 -0.05 -10.39 -11.20
CA LEU A 110 -0.71 -9.16 -10.76
C LEU A 110 -2.20 -9.20 -11.11
N THR A 111 -3.05 -8.76 -10.20
CA THR A 111 -4.46 -8.45 -10.49
C THR A 111 -4.61 -6.93 -10.52
N GLY A 112 -5.03 -6.39 -11.67
CA GLY A 112 -5.33 -4.97 -11.88
C GLY A 112 -6.78 -4.63 -11.60
#